data_AF-A0A6G1C2W0-F1
#
_entry.id   AF-A0A6G1C2W0-F1
#
_cell.length_a   1.000
_cell.length_b   1.000
_cell.length_c   1.000
_cell.angle_alpha   90.00
_cell.angle_beta   90.00
_cell.angle_gamma   90.00
#
_symmetry.space_group_name_H-M   'P 1'
#
loop_
_entity.id
_entity.type
_entity.pdbx_description
1 polymer ?
#
loop_
_entity_poly.entity_id
_entity_poly.type
_entity_poly.pdbx_seq_one_letter_code
_entity_poly.pdbx_strand_id
1 'polypeptide(L)'
;MASLTLDHPMSLAPLFLLFLAAFVLSVAASEHARVLEVEQYTRYCVLPYERPLYLKDLCINARCPRPCRRVLATIPELEYKLDRWEFATLIPHVIGNQTSETKALADPLLAAAVKKGGELPRCLAACAASLDDVSKVMSGLPAQIDGERYPKVESFLRGLFKSGSMPLLCKSSCPDKSCSVEENTIADKFHAIWALLDSVEPYADYFSPPPPLSRR
;
A
#
# COMPACT_ATOMS: atom_id res chain seq x y z
N MET A 1 -26.57 88.20 41.32
CA MET A 1 -27.35 86.95 41.45
C MET A 1 -27.64 86.42 40.06
N ALA A 2 -27.07 85.26 39.72
CA ALA A 2 -27.62 84.19 38.89
C ALA A 2 -26.47 83.24 38.52
N SER A 3 -26.37 82.13 39.26
CA SER A 3 -25.62 80.93 38.85
C SER A 3 -26.39 80.22 37.75
N LEU A 4 -25.70 79.59 36.80
CA LEU A 4 -26.16 78.36 36.15
C LEU A 4 -24.94 77.56 35.63
N THR A 5 -24.66 76.48 36.34
CA THR A 5 -23.89 75.30 35.95
C THR A 5 -24.64 74.51 34.87
N LEU A 6 -23.93 73.87 33.92
CA LEU A 6 -24.27 72.50 33.49
C LEU A 6 -23.10 71.86 32.72
N ASP A 7 -22.35 71.02 33.42
CA ASP A 7 -21.56 69.93 32.85
C ASP A 7 -22.50 68.94 32.14
N HIS A 8 -22.17 68.56 30.90
CA HIS A 8 -22.67 67.33 30.28
C HIS A 8 -21.49 66.56 29.66
N PRO A 9 -21.17 65.35 30.14
CA PRO A 9 -20.22 64.47 29.48
C PRO A 9 -20.85 63.92 28.21
N MET A 10 -20.16 64.17 27.10
CA MET A 10 -20.52 63.69 25.76
C MET A 10 -20.43 62.16 25.74
N SER A 11 -21.59 61.50 25.70
CA SER A 11 -21.71 60.04 25.71
C SER A 11 -21.13 59.43 24.43
N LEU A 12 -20.01 58.71 24.57
CA LEU A 12 -19.33 57.94 23.51
C LEU A 12 -19.98 56.58 23.22
N ALA A 13 -21.11 56.28 23.85
CA ALA A 13 -21.84 55.01 23.69
C ALA A 13 -22.24 54.66 22.23
N PRO A 14 -22.65 55.60 21.34
CA PRO A 14 -23.11 55.21 20.00
C PRO A 14 -21.95 54.84 19.06
N LEU A 15 -20.74 55.34 19.31
CA LEU A 15 -19.54 55.00 18.52
C LEU A 15 -19.02 53.60 18.87
N PHE A 16 -19.11 53.20 20.14
CA PHE A 16 -18.65 51.87 20.58
C PHE A 16 -19.51 50.73 20.00
N LEU A 17 -20.82 50.96 19.84
CA LEU A 17 -21.75 49.98 19.24
C LEU A 17 -21.51 49.78 17.73
N LEU A 18 -21.10 50.83 17.00
CA LEU A 18 -20.74 50.73 15.58
C LEU A 18 -19.44 49.94 15.36
N PHE A 19 -18.45 50.10 16.24
CA PHE A 19 -17.22 49.30 16.19
C PHE A 19 -17.46 47.82 16.51
N LEU A 20 -18.33 47.50 17.47
CA LEU A 20 -18.70 46.12 17.78
C LEU A 20 -19.43 45.43 16.62
N ALA A 21 -20.34 46.12 15.92
CA ALA A 21 -21.02 45.54 14.76
C ALA A 21 -20.06 45.25 13.60
N ALA A 22 -19.09 46.13 13.34
CA ALA A 22 -18.06 45.91 12.32
C ALA A 22 -17.07 44.78 12.70
N PHE A 23 -16.75 44.64 14.00
CA PHE A 23 -15.89 43.56 14.49
C PHE A 23 -16.60 42.20 14.45
N VAL A 24 -17.89 42.13 14.80
CA VAL A 24 -18.68 40.89 14.71
C VAL A 24 -18.88 40.46 13.25
N LEU A 25 -19.05 41.40 12.31
CA LEU A 25 -19.11 41.08 10.87
C LEU A 25 -17.75 40.63 10.30
N SER A 26 -16.63 41.18 10.77
CA SER A 26 -15.29 40.68 10.40
C SER A 26 -14.94 39.33 11.03
N VAL A 27 -15.42 39.04 12.25
CA VAL A 27 -15.23 37.73 12.89
C VAL A 27 -16.13 36.67 12.25
N ALA A 28 -17.39 36.99 11.92
CA ALA A 28 -18.30 36.06 11.24
C ALA A 28 -17.88 35.75 9.80
N ALA A 29 -17.29 36.72 9.09
CA ALA A 29 -16.68 36.49 7.77
C ALA A 29 -15.33 35.75 7.84
N SER A 30 -14.64 35.79 8.99
CA SER A 30 -13.38 35.07 9.22
C SER A 30 -13.58 33.60 9.60
N GLU A 31 -14.72 33.23 10.20
CA GLU A 31 -14.99 31.83 10.56
C GLU A 31 -15.48 30.98 9.38
N HIS A 32 -15.97 31.60 8.30
CA HIS A 32 -16.42 30.88 7.10
C HIS A 32 -15.37 30.81 5.96
N ALA A 33 -14.19 31.41 6.15
CA ALA A 33 -13.14 31.46 5.12
C ALA A 33 -11.77 30.91 5.59
N ARG A 34 -11.75 30.21 6.72
CA ARG A 34 -10.56 29.45 7.19
C ARG A 34 -10.88 27.97 7.39
N VAL A 35 -11.49 27.36 6.37
CA VAL A 35 -11.06 26.02 5.97
C VAL A 35 -9.80 26.24 5.12
N LEU A 36 -8.72 26.66 5.79
CA LEU A 36 -7.38 26.50 5.24
C LEU A 36 -7.21 25.01 5.06
N GLU A 37 -7.04 24.62 3.79
CA GLU A 37 -6.61 23.34 3.28
C GLU A 37 -5.75 22.59 4.31
N VAL A 38 -6.40 21.85 5.19
CA VAL A 38 -5.80 20.61 5.66
C VAL A 38 -5.84 19.76 4.40
N GLU A 39 -4.67 19.48 3.86
CA GLU A 39 -4.42 18.46 2.85
C GLU A 39 -4.84 17.10 3.44
N GLN A 40 -6.14 16.94 3.66
CA GLN A 40 -6.76 15.73 4.12
C GLN A 40 -6.75 14.85 2.87
N TYR A 41 -5.72 14.02 2.74
CA TYR A 41 -5.65 12.88 1.82
C TYR A 41 -6.92 12.05 2.05
N THR A 42 -8.00 12.47 1.41
CA THR A 42 -9.29 11.86 1.55
C THR A 42 -9.19 10.64 0.66
N ARG A 43 -8.85 9.48 1.22
CA ARG A 43 -8.88 8.22 0.47
C ARG A 43 -10.27 8.07 -0.13
N TYR A 44 -10.38 8.28 -1.44
CA TYR A 44 -11.65 8.19 -2.14
C TYR A 44 -11.98 6.71 -2.34
N CYS A 45 -13.15 6.28 -1.87
CA CYS A 45 -13.70 4.97 -2.23
C CYS A 45 -13.81 4.88 -3.76
N VAL A 46 -13.29 3.81 -4.33
CA VAL A 46 -13.42 3.51 -5.75
C VAL A 46 -14.83 2.99 -5.99
N LEU A 47 -15.59 3.70 -6.83
CA LEU A 47 -16.96 3.28 -7.13
C LEU A 47 -16.95 1.90 -7.81
N PRO A 48 -17.97 1.04 -7.60
CA PRO A 48 -17.96 -0.33 -8.14
C PRO A 48 -17.71 -0.41 -9.65
N TYR A 49 -18.19 0.57 -10.43
CA TYR A 49 -17.98 0.64 -11.88
C TYR A 49 -16.58 1.13 -12.29
N GLU A 50 -15.86 1.82 -11.40
CA GLU A 50 -14.50 2.33 -11.64
C GLU A 50 -13.43 1.33 -11.21
N ARG A 51 -13.76 0.42 -10.29
CA ARG A 51 -12.83 -0.59 -9.76
C ARG A 51 -12.11 -1.40 -10.86
N PRO A 52 -12.77 -1.88 -11.93
CA PRO A 52 -12.07 -2.58 -13.00
C PRO A 52 -11.04 -1.72 -13.74
N LEU A 53 -11.31 -0.43 -13.91
CA LEU A 53 -10.39 0.52 -14.56
C LEU A 53 -9.22 0.84 -13.63
N TYR A 54 -9.49 1.11 -12.37
CA TYR A 54 -8.44 1.36 -11.37
C TYR A 54 -7.46 0.18 -11.26
N LEU A 55 -7.97 -1.05 -11.14
CA LEU A 55 -7.11 -2.25 -11.12
C LEU A 55 -6.37 -2.47 -12.43
N LYS A 56 -6.97 -2.10 -13.57
CA LYS A 56 -6.30 -2.14 -14.87
C LYS A 56 -5.11 -1.18 -14.91
N ASP A 57 -5.27 0.02 -14.37
CA ASP A 57 -4.21 1.03 -14.35
C ASP A 57 -3.04 0.60 -13.44
N LEU A 58 -3.32 0.01 -12.28
CA LEU A 58 -2.30 -0.57 -11.39
C LEU A 58 -1.53 -1.73 -12.06
N CYS A 59 -2.19 -2.47 -12.94
CA CYS A 59 -1.62 -3.65 -13.60
C CYS A 59 -1.10 -3.41 -15.02
N ILE A 60 -1.09 -2.17 -15.51
CA ILE A 60 -0.81 -1.90 -16.93
C ILE A 60 0.61 -2.29 -17.34
N ASN A 61 1.57 -2.15 -16.42
CA ASN A 61 2.98 -2.45 -16.64
C ASN A 61 3.40 -3.82 -16.07
N ALA A 62 2.49 -4.56 -15.43
CA ALA A 62 2.77 -5.91 -14.97
C ALA A 62 2.99 -6.84 -16.18
N ARG A 63 3.89 -7.82 -16.10
CA ARG A 63 4.12 -8.76 -17.20
C ARG A 63 2.89 -9.61 -17.50
N CYS A 64 2.09 -9.88 -16.47
CA CYS A 64 0.87 -10.66 -16.55
C CYS A 64 -0.34 -9.85 -16.00
N PRO A 65 -0.95 -8.95 -16.80
CA PRO A 65 -2.02 -8.06 -16.32
C PRO A 65 -3.27 -8.78 -15.84
N ARG A 66 -3.61 -9.95 -16.40
CA ARG A 66 -4.80 -10.72 -16.02
C ARG A 66 -4.68 -11.31 -14.60
N PRO A 67 -3.65 -12.11 -14.26
CA PRO A 67 -3.38 -12.53 -12.88
C PRO A 67 -3.28 -11.36 -11.90
N CYS A 68 -2.56 -10.29 -12.27
CA CYS A 68 -2.44 -9.09 -11.44
C CYS A 68 -3.81 -8.53 -11.02
N ARG A 69 -4.71 -8.28 -11.99
CA ARG A 69 -6.05 -7.73 -11.66
C ARG A 69 -6.87 -8.66 -10.78
N ARG A 70 -6.76 -9.98 -10.98
CA ARG A 70 -7.51 -10.95 -10.16
C ARG A 70 -7.05 -10.94 -8.71
N VAL A 71 -5.74 -10.91 -8.46
CA VAL A 71 -5.23 -10.92 -7.08
C VAL A 71 -5.41 -9.57 -6.39
N LEU A 72 -5.24 -8.45 -7.10
CA LEU A 72 -5.51 -7.13 -6.52
C LEU A 72 -7.00 -6.95 -6.17
N ALA A 73 -7.91 -7.57 -6.91
CA ALA A 73 -9.33 -7.53 -6.60
C ALA A 73 -9.69 -8.18 -5.25
N THR A 74 -8.84 -9.03 -4.69
CA THR A 74 -9.08 -9.67 -3.38
C THR A 74 -8.56 -8.87 -2.19
N ILE A 75 -7.94 -7.70 -2.42
CA ILE A 75 -7.35 -6.85 -1.37
C ILE A 75 -8.38 -5.78 -0.96
N PRO A 76 -8.90 -5.79 0.28
CA PRO A 76 -9.90 -4.83 0.75
C PRO A 76 -9.42 -3.38 0.70
N GLU A 77 -8.15 -3.12 0.97
CA GLU A 77 -7.59 -1.77 0.98
C GLU A 77 -7.61 -1.10 -0.40
N LEU A 78 -7.71 -1.90 -1.48
CA LEU A 78 -7.85 -1.42 -2.86
C LEU A 78 -9.31 -1.09 -3.23
N GLU A 79 -10.23 -1.12 -2.28
CA GLU A 79 -11.51 -0.43 -2.37
C GLU A 79 -11.34 1.09 -2.32
N TYR A 80 -10.18 1.57 -1.87
CA TYR A 80 -9.81 2.97 -1.88
C TYR A 80 -8.73 3.22 -2.92
N LYS A 81 -8.78 4.40 -3.55
CA LYS A 81 -7.73 4.81 -4.48
C LYS A 81 -6.47 5.13 -3.69
N LEU A 82 -5.41 4.40 -4.00
CA LEU A 82 -4.08 4.61 -3.46
C LEU A 82 -3.26 5.42 -4.46
N ASP A 83 -2.40 6.28 -3.95
CA ASP A 83 -1.31 6.78 -4.78
C ASP A 83 -0.26 5.67 -5.03
N ARG A 84 0.73 5.96 -5.89
CA ARG A 84 1.75 4.97 -6.25
C ARG A 84 2.64 4.58 -5.08
N TRP A 85 2.86 5.47 -4.12
CA TRP A 85 3.66 5.24 -2.93
C TRP A 85 2.92 4.38 -1.91
N GLU A 86 1.65 4.68 -1.66
CA GLU A 86 0.76 3.88 -0.82
C GLU A 86 0.62 2.46 -1.38
N PHE A 87 0.44 2.32 -2.70
CA PHE A 87 0.42 1.01 -3.36
C PHE A 87 1.75 0.27 -3.20
N ALA A 88 2.88 0.93 -3.49
CA ALA A 88 4.20 0.34 -3.32
C ALA A 88 4.45 -0.06 -1.86
N THR A 89 3.90 0.66 -0.88
CA THR A 89 4.02 0.32 0.55
C THR A 89 3.16 -0.87 0.94
N LEU A 90 1.88 -0.85 0.55
CA LEU A 90 0.88 -1.83 0.97
C LEU A 90 1.19 -3.22 0.42
N ILE A 91 1.49 -3.33 -0.88
CA ILE A 91 1.56 -4.64 -1.55
C ILE A 91 2.67 -5.55 -0.99
N PRO A 92 3.90 -5.08 -0.68
CA PRO A 92 4.91 -5.89 0.01
C PRO A 92 4.45 -6.46 1.36
N HIS A 93 3.67 -5.70 2.13
CA HIS A 93 3.08 -6.19 3.38
C HIS A 93 2.04 -7.28 3.12
N VAL A 94 1.17 -7.10 2.12
CA VAL A 94 0.21 -8.14 1.70
C VAL A 94 0.95 -9.40 1.25
N ILE A 95 2.04 -9.26 0.49
CA ILE A 95 2.87 -10.39 0.06
C ILE A 95 3.49 -11.09 1.26
N GLY A 96 4.04 -10.35 2.22
CA GLY A 96 4.62 -10.91 3.44
C GLY A 96 3.60 -11.73 4.23
N ASN A 97 2.39 -11.18 4.42
CA ASN A 97 1.30 -11.87 5.12
C ASN A 97 0.88 -13.15 4.38
N GLN A 98 0.57 -13.08 3.08
CA GLN A 98 0.18 -14.25 2.29
C GLN A 98 1.28 -15.31 2.24
N THR A 99 2.55 -14.90 2.21
CA THR A 99 3.70 -15.81 2.26
C THR A 99 3.74 -16.54 3.59
N SER A 100 3.55 -15.83 4.71
CA SER A 100 3.52 -16.43 6.05
C SER A 100 2.36 -17.43 6.21
N GLU A 101 1.17 -17.09 5.72
CA GLU A 101 0.01 -17.99 5.72
C GLU A 101 0.25 -19.23 4.87
N THR A 102 0.86 -19.07 3.70
CA THR A 102 1.14 -20.19 2.80
C THR A 102 2.23 -21.10 3.38
N LYS A 103 3.24 -20.54 4.04
CA LYS A 103 4.24 -21.32 4.79
C LYS A 103 3.61 -22.10 5.94
N ALA A 104 2.66 -21.52 6.67
CA ALA A 104 1.94 -22.23 7.74
C ALA A 104 1.17 -23.47 7.23
N LEU A 105 0.82 -23.51 5.93
CA LEU A 105 0.24 -24.69 5.27
C LEU A 105 1.31 -25.66 4.76
N ALA A 106 2.42 -25.15 4.22
CA ALA A 106 3.48 -25.96 3.63
C ALA A 106 4.38 -26.64 4.67
N ASP A 107 4.77 -25.92 5.72
CA ASP A 107 5.74 -26.38 6.72
C ASP A 107 5.32 -27.68 7.42
N PRO A 108 4.04 -27.89 7.82
CA PRO A 108 3.60 -29.16 8.39
C PRO A 108 3.69 -30.33 7.39
N LEU A 109 3.41 -30.10 6.11
CA LEU A 109 3.48 -31.13 5.06
C LEU A 109 4.94 -31.53 4.79
N LEU A 110 5.85 -30.55 4.77
CA LEU A 110 7.29 -30.78 4.67
C LEU A 110 7.78 -31.62 5.84
N ALA A 111 7.45 -31.22 7.07
CA ALA A 111 7.85 -31.93 8.27
C ALA A 111 7.31 -33.37 8.29
N ALA A 112 6.07 -33.58 7.85
CA ALA A 112 5.47 -34.90 7.75
C ALA A 112 6.15 -35.78 6.69
N ALA A 113 6.52 -35.22 5.53
CA ALA A 113 7.23 -35.94 4.48
C ALA A 113 8.63 -36.37 4.95
N VAL A 114 9.37 -35.45 5.59
CA VAL A 114 10.69 -35.74 6.19
C VAL A 114 10.61 -36.81 7.26
N LYS A 115 9.63 -36.71 8.18
CA LYS A 115 9.44 -37.69 9.26
C LYS A 115 9.15 -39.10 8.75
N LYS A 116 8.47 -39.22 7.61
CA LYS A 116 8.16 -40.52 6.98
C LYS A 116 9.38 -41.13 6.28
N GLY A 117 10.52 -40.42 6.21
CA GLY A 117 11.73 -40.88 5.51
C GLY A 117 11.55 -41.05 4.01
N GLY A 118 10.48 -40.48 3.44
CA GLY A 118 10.19 -40.51 2.01
C GLY A 118 10.88 -39.36 1.27
N GLU A 119 11.04 -39.53 -0.04
CA GLU A 119 11.47 -38.43 -0.91
C GLU A 119 10.41 -37.31 -0.87
N LEU A 120 10.88 -36.07 -0.74
CA LEU A 120 9.99 -34.93 -0.59
C LEU A 120 9.32 -34.62 -1.95
N PRO A 121 7.99 -34.43 -2.00
CA PRO A 121 7.33 -34.11 -3.26
C PRO A 121 7.95 -32.88 -3.92
N ARG A 122 8.33 -33.00 -5.20
CA ARG A 122 9.10 -31.96 -5.91
C ARG A 122 8.39 -30.61 -5.93
N CYS A 123 7.06 -30.61 -6.08
CA CYS A 123 6.28 -29.37 -6.07
C CYS A 123 6.30 -28.74 -4.68
N LEU A 124 6.01 -29.51 -3.63
CA LEU A 124 6.09 -29.03 -2.25
C LEU A 124 7.48 -28.46 -1.90
N ALA A 125 8.57 -29.13 -2.28
CA ALA A 125 9.94 -28.65 -2.08
C ALA A 125 10.18 -27.30 -2.78
N ALA A 126 9.81 -27.22 -4.05
CA ALA A 126 10.01 -26.02 -4.86
C ALA A 126 9.20 -24.84 -4.32
N CYS A 127 7.98 -25.08 -3.86
CA CYS A 127 7.13 -24.06 -3.25
C CYS A 127 7.62 -23.61 -1.89
N ALA A 128 8.05 -24.53 -1.03
CA ALA A 128 8.67 -24.18 0.23
C ALA A 128 9.89 -23.27 0.05
N ALA A 129 10.82 -23.65 -0.83
CA ALA A 129 12.02 -22.86 -1.11
C ALA A 129 11.67 -21.47 -1.68
N SER A 130 10.70 -21.41 -2.61
CA SER A 130 10.26 -20.13 -3.18
C SER A 130 9.59 -19.21 -2.14
N LEU A 131 8.83 -19.79 -1.21
CA LEU A 131 8.21 -19.06 -0.10
C LEU A 131 9.25 -18.56 0.90
N ASP A 132 10.33 -19.33 1.14
CA ASP A 132 11.43 -18.90 1.99
C ASP A 132 12.18 -17.70 1.40
N ASP A 133 12.43 -17.71 0.08
CA ASP A 133 13.05 -16.58 -0.62
C ASP A 133 12.20 -15.30 -0.48
N VAL A 134 10.89 -15.40 -0.69
CA VAL A 134 9.97 -14.26 -0.55
C VAL A 134 9.88 -13.81 0.91
N SER A 135 9.71 -14.76 1.85
CA SER A 135 9.61 -14.48 3.29
C SER A 135 10.87 -13.78 3.82
N LYS A 136 12.04 -14.23 3.38
CA LYS A 136 13.31 -13.61 3.73
C LYS A 136 13.32 -12.15 3.32
N VAL A 137 12.77 -11.77 2.17
CA VAL A 137 12.76 -10.39 1.68
C VAL A 137 11.69 -9.54 2.34
N MET A 138 10.49 -10.08 2.52
CA MET A 138 9.33 -9.35 3.06
C MET A 138 9.25 -9.34 4.59
N SER A 139 10.13 -10.06 5.29
CA SER A 139 10.18 -10.04 6.75
C SER A 139 10.80 -8.75 7.29
N GLY A 140 10.21 -8.23 8.38
CA GLY A 140 10.71 -7.04 9.07
C GLY A 140 10.46 -5.72 8.34
N LEU A 141 9.52 -5.68 7.38
CA LEU A 141 9.10 -4.42 6.77
C LEU A 141 8.48 -3.50 7.83
N PRO A 142 8.88 -2.22 7.92
CA PRO A 142 8.30 -1.28 8.86
C PRO A 142 6.83 -1.01 8.52
N ALA A 143 6.03 -0.66 9.51
CA ALA A 143 4.61 -0.37 9.34
C ALA A 143 4.35 0.85 8.43
N GLN A 144 5.33 1.74 8.29
CA GLN A 144 5.30 2.91 7.41
C GLN A 144 6.64 3.01 6.68
N ILE A 145 6.63 3.42 5.41
CA ILE A 145 7.88 3.84 4.75
C ILE A 145 8.21 5.26 5.25
N ASP A 146 8.89 5.36 6.39
CA ASP A 146 9.48 6.61 6.86
C ASP A 146 10.98 6.59 6.60
N GLY A 147 11.44 7.38 5.63
CA GLY A 147 12.86 7.66 5.35
C GLY A 147 13.68 6.49 4.80
N GLU A 148 13.47 5.28 5.30
CA GLU A 148 14.04 4.01 4.88
C GLU A 148 13.10 3.35 3.87
N ARG A 149 13.30 3.69 2.60
CA ARG A 149 12.71 2.94 1.49
C ARG A 149 13.17 1.46 1.55
N TYR A 150 12.57 0.54 0.80
CA TYR A 150 12.84 -0.90 0.88
C TYR A 150 13.88 -1.42 -0.15
N PRO A 151 15.19 -1.11 -0.06
CA PRO A 151 16.16 -1.46 -1.10
C PRO A 151 16.28 -2.98 -1.30
N LYS A 152 16.03 -3.77 -0.24
CA LYS A 152 16.01 -5.23 -0.34
C LYS A 152 14.85 -5.74 -1.21
N VAL A 153 13.68 -5.12 -1.08
CA VAL A 153 12.49 -5.44 -1.90
C VAL A 153 12.74 -5.02 -3.34
N GLU A 154 13.29 -3.83 -3.56
CA GLU A 154 13.69 -3.37 -4.89
C GLU A 154 14.65 -4.35 -5.57
N SER A 155 15.79 -4.63 -4.93
CA SER A 155 16.83 -5.49 -5.50
C SER A 155 16.29 -6.88 -5.79
N PHE A 156 15.41 -7.41 -4.93
CA PHE A 156 14.78 -8.69 -5.14
C PHE A 156 13.85 -8.67 -6.36
N LEU A 157 12.94 -7.70 -6.46
CA LEU A 157 12.01 -7.57 -7.57
C LEU A 157 12.74 -7.37 -8.91
N ARG A 158 13.69 -6.43 -8.95
CA ARG A 158 14.52 -6.18 -10.14
C ARG A 158 15.31 -7.40 -10.56
N GLY A 159 15.86 -8.16 -9.61
CA GLY A 159 16.56 -9.42 -9.89
C GLY A 159 15.62 -10.49 -10.45
N LEU A 160 14.46 -10.65 -9.82
CA LEU A 160 13.48 -11.67 -10.17
C LEU A 160 12.90 -11.45 -11.57
N PHE A 161 12.66 -10.21 -11.94
CA PHE A 161 12.09 -9.81 -13.22
C PHE A 161 13.13 -9.24 -14.19
N LYS A 162 14.43 -9.44 -13.96
CA LYS A 162 15.42 -9.11 -14.99
C LYS A 162 15.20 -9.97 -16.24
N SER A 163 15.48 -9.42 -17.43
CA SER A 163 15.42 -10.21 -18.66
C SER A 163 16.35 -11.42 -18.57
N GLY A 164 15.84 -12.60 -18.92
CA GLY A 164 16.57 -13.88 -18.80
C GLY A 164 16.57 -14.51 -17.41
N SER A 165 16.00 -13.87 -16.38
CA SER A 165 15.84 -14.49 -15.06
C SER A 165 14.82 -15.63 -15.10
N MET A 166 15.17 -16.74 -14.44
CA MET A 166 14.21 -17.82 -14.21
C MET A 166 13.20 -17.39 -13.12
N PRO A 167 11.91 -17.72 -13.29
CA PRO A 167 10.94 -17.59 -12.21
C PRO A 167 11.34 -18.44 -11.01
N LEU A 168 10.80 -18.08 -9.84
CA LEU A 168 10.92 -18.91 -8.65
C LEU A 168 10.40 -20.33 -8.92
N LEU A 169 11.04 -21.31 -8.26
CA LEU A 169 10.91 -22.73 -8.59
C LEU A 169 9.46 -23.24 -8.55
N CYS A 170 8.66 -22.78 -7.59
CA CYS A 170 7.25 -23.18 -7.45
C CYS A 170 6.45 -22.91 -8.74
N LYS A 171 6.69 -21.77 -9.39
CA LYS A 171 6.00 -21.38 -10.63
C LYS A 171 6.39 -22.24 -11.83
N SER A 172 7.54 -22.91 -11.80
CA SER A 172 8.06 -23.71 -12.91
C SER A 172 8.05 -25.22 -12.66
N SER A 173 7.89 -25.68 -11.42
CA SER A 173 8.14 -27.07 -11.01
C SER A 173 6.91 -27.88 -10.61
N CYS A 174 5.72 -27.29 -10.58
CA CYS A 174 4.48 -27.94 -10.16
C CYS A 174 3.58 -28.30 -11.36
N PRO A 175 3.46 -29.58 -11.76
CA PRO A 175 2.55 -30.01 -12.81
C PRO A 175 1.15 -30.30 -12.24
N ASP A 176 0.10 -29.64 -12.75
CA ASP A 176 -1.27 -29.71 -12.22
C ASP A 176 -1.82 -31.14 -11.99
N LYS A 177 -1.41 -32.11 -12.80
CA LYS A 177 -1.99 -33.48 -12.82
C LYS A 177 -1.29 -34.50 -11.91
N SER A 178 -0.11 -34.19 -11.38
CA SER A 178 0.69 -35.13 -10.57
C SER A 178 0.80 -34.74 -9.10
N CYS A 179 0.37 -33.53 -8.76
CA CYS A 179 0.43 -32.99 -7.41
C CYS A 179 -0.79 -33.41 -6.57
N SER A 180 -0.61 -33.53 -5.25
CA SER A 180 -1.72 -33.69 -4.32
C SER A 180 -2.62 -32.43 -4.29
N VAL A 181 -3.80 -32.54 -3.68
CA VAL A 181 -4.70 -31.39 -3.49
C VAL A 181 -4.04 -30.31 -2.64
N GLU A 182 -3.30 -30.70 -1.61
CA GLU A 182 -2.55 -29.79 -0.73
C GLU A 182 -1.40 -29.11 -1.48
N GLU A 183 -0.66 -29.85 -2.32
CA GLU A 183 0.40 -29.28 -3.16
C GLU A 183 -0.14 -28.27 -4.16
N ASN A 184 -1.25 -28.60 -4.83
CA ASN A 184 -1.93 -27.69 -5.75
C ASN A 184 -2.42 -26.42 -5.01
N THR A 185 -2.95 -26.58 -3.79
CA THR A 185 -3.39 -25.44 -2.97
C THR A 185 -2.23 -24.49 -2.62
N ILE A 186 -1.07 -25.05 -2.27
CA ILE A 186 0.14 -24.27 -1.99
C ILE A 186 0.66 -23.59 -3.26
N ALA A 187 0.68 -24.30 -4.39
CA ALA A 187 1.10 -23.76 -5.68
C ALA A 187 0.18 -22.61 -6.14
N ASP A 188 -1.14 -22.75 -5.97
CA ASP A 188 -2.11 -21.71 -6.31
C ASP A 188 -1.93 -20.45 -5.44
N LYS A 189 -1.72 -20.62 -4.13
CA LYS A 189 -1.40 -19.51 -3.23
C LYS A 189 -0.07 -18.85 -3.62
N PHE A 190 0.94 -19.63 -3.99
CA PHE A 190 2.18 -19.08 -4.50
C PHE A 190 1.99 -18.33 -5.83
N HIS A 191 1.13 -18.81 -6.73
CA HIS A 191 0.81 -18.10 -7.97
C HIS A 191 0.13 -16.75 -7.72
N ALA A 192 -0.69 -16.65 -6.66
CA ALA A 192 -1.24 -15.37 -6.20
C ALA A 192 -0.13 -14.44 -5.68
N ILE A 193 0.78 -14.94 -4.84
CA ILE A 193 1.96 -14.21 -4.37
C ILE A 193 2.82 -13.73 -5.55
N TRP A 194 3.07 -14.59 -6.53
CA TRP A 194 3.80 -14.23 -7.74
C TRP A 194 3.11 -13.10 -8.51
N ALA A 195 1.79 -13.15 -8.65
CA ALA A 195 1.04 -12.11 -9.33
C ALA A 195 1.11 -10.76 -8.60
N LEU A 196 1.25 -10.76 -7.26
CA LEU A 196 1.51 -9.56 -6.46
C LEU A 196 2.96 -9.06 -6.62
N LEU A 197 3.95 -9.95 -6.69
CA LEU A 197 5.34 -9.57 -6.99
C LEU A 197 5.44 -8.90 -8.38
N ASP A 198 4.77 -9.47 -9.38
CA ASP A 198 4.71 -8.91 -10.74
C ASP A 198 3.93 -7.59 -10.81
N SER A 199 2.93 -7.40 -9.93
CA SER A 199 2.15 -6.15 -9.90
C SER A 199 2.92 -4.98 -9.33
N VAL A 200 3.80 -5.23 -8.35
CA VAL A 200 4.54 -4.18 -7.64
C VAL A 200 5.93 -3.91 -8.23
N GLU A 201 6.48 -4.81 -9.05
CA GLU A 201 7.79 -4.59 -9.70
C GLU A 201 7.88 -3.29 -10.53
N PRO A 202 6.86 -2.88 -11.31
CA PRO A 202 6.91 -1.62 -12.04
C PRO A 202 7.02 -0.39 -11.13
N TYR A 203 6.75 -0.54 -9.84
CA TYR A 203 6.83 0.49 -8.82
C TYR A 203 8.12 0.40 -8.00
N ALA A 204 9.08 -0.44 -8.40
CA ALA A 204 10.26 -0.71 -7.59
C ALA A 204 11.13 0.53 -7.30
N ASP A 205 11.10 1.55 -8.15
CA ASP A 205 11.83 2.80 -7.92
C ASP A 205 11.32 3.58 -6.70
N TYR A 206 10.08 3.33 -6.26
CA TYR A 206 9.55 3.89 -5.01
C TYR A 206 10.22 3.28 -3.77
N PHE A 207 10.92 2.14 -3.91
CA PHE A 207 11.65 1.48 -2.83
C PHE A 207 13.10 1.93 -2.66
N SER A 208 13.61 2.85 -3.48
CA SER A 208 15.00 3.32 -3.44
C SER A 208 15.06 4.82 -3.27
N PRO A 209 15.95 5.43 -2.46
CA PRO A 209 16.01 6.89 -2.27
C PRO A 209 16.20 7.62 -3.60
N PRO A 210 15.69 8.87 -3.73
CA PRO A 210 15.85 9.59 -4.98
C PRO A 210 17.36 9.81 -5.21
N PRO A 211 17.84 9.70 -6.46
CA PRO A 211 19.26 9.91 -6.74
C PRO A 211 19.68 11.30 -6.22
N PRO A 212 20.87 11.42 -5.61
CA PRO A 212 21.34 12.70 -5.10
C PRO A 212 21.36 13.72 -6.24
N LEU A 213 20.79 14.89 -6.00
CA LEU A 213 20.77 15.98 -6.97
C LEU A 213 22.22 16.30 -7.36
N SER A 214 22.58 16.03 -8.62
CA SER A 214 23.88 16.42 -9.16
C SER A 214 23.93 17.95 -9.14
N ARG A 215 24.78 18.54 -8.28
CA ARG A 215 25.12 19.96 -8.39
C ARG A 215 25.75 20.16 -9.76
N ARG A 216 25.05 20.86 -10.66
CA ARG A 216 25.66 21.44 -11.86
C ARG A 216 26.38 22.72 -11.48
#